data_AF-A0A6A5SDZ8-F1
#
_entry.id   AF-A0A6A5SDZ8-F1
#
_cell.length_a   1.000
_cell.length_b   1.000
_cell.length_c   1.000
_cell.angle_alpha   90.00
_cell.angle_beta   90.00
_cell.angle_gamma   90.00
#
_symmetry.space_group_name_H-M   'P 1'
#
loop_
_entity.id
_entity.type
_entity.pdbx_description
1 polymer ?
#
loop_
_entity_poly.entity_id
_entity_poly.type
_entity_poly.pdbx_seq_one_letter_code
_entity_poly.pdbx_strand_id
1 'polypeptide(L)'
;MLVSRVAGLCSLQHGHIGFTGPLSQHLLGYNSIVNAVRQSLRDLVEVAATHMFLTGSCNRHAEIQLIAMKLPFLLANNCALSIAVKSYFDELVSNDANPTSPETKARVLTTASERYFPQALDIAGDLKRAFELWDAIYGAIPDSARWKDTNDWLAARR
;
A
#
# COMPACT_ATOMS: atom_id res chain seq x y z
N MET A 1 4.25 11.56 5.63
CA MET A 1 2.78 11.34 5.49
C MET A 1 2.31 11.12 4.06
N LEU A 2 2.70 11.92 3.06
CA LEU A 2 2.24 11.71 1.67
C LEU A 2 2.73 10.35 1.11
N VAL A 3 4.02 10.05 1.24
CA VAL A 3 4.62 8.76 0.83
C VAL A 3 3.92 7.58 1.51
N SER A 4 3.69 7.67 2.82
CA SER A 4 2.96 6.64 3.58
C SER A 4 1.53 6.41 3.07
N ARG A 5 0.81 7.46 2.65
CA ARG A 5 -0.54 7.32 2.06
C ARG A 5 -0.48 6.60 0.71
N VAL A 6 0.49 6.95 -0.13
CA VAL A 6 0.74 6.25 -1.41
C VAL A 6 1.00 4.76 -1.16
N ALA A 7 1.89 4.45 -0.20
CA ALA A 7 2.19 3.07 0.17
C ALA A 7 0.95 2.27 0.65
N GLY A 8 -0.06 2.95 1.22
CA GLY A 8 -1.32 2.34 1.64
C GLY A 8 -2.24 1.87 0.51
N LEU A 9 -1.87 2.12 -0.75
CA LEU A 9 -2.53 1.53 -1.92
C LEU A 9 -2.02 0.10 -2.21
N CYS A 10 -0.92 -0.31 -1.58
CA CYS A 10 -0.41 -1.68 -1.58
C CYS A 10 -0.60 -2.33 -0.20
N SER A 11 -0.46 -3.66 -0.15
CA SER A 11 -0.52 -4.45 1.08
C SER A 11 0.87 -4.81 1.62
N LEU A 12 0.97 -4.92 2.94
CA LEU A 12 2.12 -5.53 3.62
C LEU A 12 1.95 -7.05 3.58
N GLN A 13 3.00 -7.79 3.25
CA GLN A 13 3.03 -9.25 3.33
C GLN A 13 3.26 -9.66 4.78
N HIS A 14 2.24 -10.23 5.41
CA HIS A 14 2.30 -10.69 6.80
C HIS A 14 1.80 -12.13 6.95
N GLY A 15 2.28 -12.83 7.97
CA GLY A 15 1.80 -14.18 8.31
C GLY A 15 0.31 -14.19 8.68
N HIS A 16 -0.28 -15.39 8.77
CA HIS A 16 -1.71 -15.61 9.06
C HIS A 16 -2.13 -15.30 10.52
N ILE A 17 -1.46 -14.35 11.15
CA ILE A 17 -1.75 -13.84 12.48
C ILE A 17 -2.31 -12.42 12.30
N GLY A 18 -3.18 -11.98 13.21
CA GLY A 18 -3.72 -10.62 13.19
C GLY A 18 -2.62 -9.56 13.15
N PHE A 19 -2.96 -8.36 12.68
CA PHE A 19 -1.99 -7.26 12.58
C PHE A 19 -1.33 -6.95 13.92
N THR A 20 0.00 -7.06 13.97
CA THR A 20 0.83 -6.71 15.11
C THR A 20 1.77 -5.57 14.70
N GLY A 21 1.39 -4.35 15.06
CA GLY A 21 2.17 -3.16 14.78
C GLY A 21 1.57 -1.89 15.37
N PRO A 22 2.28 -0.75 15.30
CA PRO A 22 1.78 0.51 15.81
C PRO A 22 0.52 0.94 15.06
N LEU A 23 -0.36 1.70 15.73
CA LEU A 23 -1.60 2.19 15.13
C LEU A 23 -1.50 3.68 14.77
N SER A 24 -2.10 4.07 13.65
CA SER A 24 -2.22 5.48 13.28
C SER A 24 -3.65 5.81 12.85
N GLN A 25 -4.37 6.57 13.68
CA GLN A 25 -5.76 6.97 13.39
C GLN A 25 -5.90 7.66 12.03
N HIS A 26 -4.92 8.48 11.64
CA HIS A 26 -4.92 9.15 10.33
C HIS A 26 -4.81 8.18 9.15
N LEU A 27 -3.96 7.15 9.26
CA LEU A 27 -3.78 6.16 8.19
C LEU A 27 -4.95 5.16 8.15
N LEU A 28 -5.53 4.83 9.30
CA LEU A 28 -6.76 4.06 9.37
C LEU A 28 -7.91 4.81 8.70
N GLY A 29 -8.11 6.08 9.05
CA GLY A 29 -9.14 6.92 8.41
C GLY A 29 -8.93 7.07 6.90
N TYR A 30 -7.68 7.22 6.45
CA TYR A 30 -7.37 7.23 5.02
C TYR A 30 -7.68 5.89 4.35
N ASN A 31 -7.34 4.76 4.99
CA ASN A 31 -7.65 3.42 4.48
C ASN A 31 -9.16 3.17 4.36
N SER A 32 -9.99 3.74 5.25
CA SER A 32 -11.45 3.70 5.09
C SER A 32 -11.91 4.36 3.79
N ILE A 33 -11.30 5.49 3.39
CA ILE A 33 -11.60 6.16 2.12
C ILE A 33 -11.15 5.29 0.93
N VAL A 34 -9.94 4.73 0.99
CA VAL A 34 -9.43 3.83 -0.05
C VAL A 34 -10.36 2.63 -0.23
N ASN A 35 -10.83 2.04 0.87
CA ASN A 35 -11.74 0.89 0.83
C ASN A 35 -13.14 1.25 0.35
N ALA A 36 -13.64 2.46 0.63
CA ALA A 36 -14.90 2.94 0.06
C ALA A 36 -14.80 3.04 -1.48
N VAL A 37 -13.72 3.63 -2.00
CA VAL A 37 -13.48 3.71 -3.45
C VAL A 37 -13.33 2.34 -4.08
N ARG A 38 -12.52 1.46 -3.47
CA ARG A 38 -12.35 0.07 -3.91
C ARG A 38 -13.71 -0.65 -3.99
N GLN A 39 -14.56 -0.50 -2.97
CA GLN A 39 -15.87 -1.14 -2.94
C GLN A 39 -16.75 -0.63 -4.08
N SER A 40 -16.82 0.69 -4.30
CA SER A 40 -17.59 1.24 -5.42
C SER A 40 -17.08 0.76 -6.79
N LEU A 41 -15.76 0.63 -6.96
CA LEU A 41 -15.18 0.05 -8.18
C LEU A 41 -15.52 -1.43 -8.35
N ARG A 42 -15.53 -2.19 -7.24
CA ARG A 42 -15.94 -3.59 -7.23
C ARG A 42 -17.40 -3.73 -7.67
N ASP A 43 -18.28 -2.95 -7.07
CA ASP A 43 -19.72 -2.96 -7.38
C ASP A 43 -19.95 -2.63 -8.87
N LEU A 44 -19.25 -1.63 -9.41
CA LEU A 44 -19.34 -1.26 -10.82
C LEU A 44 -18.93 -2.40 -11.76
N VAL A 45 -17.82 -3.08 -11.46
CA VAL A 45 -17.33 -4.20 -12.28
C VAL A 45 -18.29 -5.39 -12.23
N GLU A 46 -18.87 -5.68 -11.06
CA GLU A 46 -19.88 -6.75 -10.91
C GLU A 46 -21.18 -6.44 -11.65
N VAL A 47 -21.65 -5.19 -11.61
CA VAL A 47 -22.82 -4.74 -12.38
C VAL A 47 -22.56 -4.84 -13.88
N ALA A 48 -21.39 -4.39 -14.36
CA ALA A 48 -21.00 -4.50 -15.76
C ALA A 48 -20.92 -5.97 -16.21
N ALA A 49 -20.31 -6.84 -15.41
CA ALA A 49 -20.25 -8.28 -15.68
C ALA A 49 -21.65 -8.90 -15.75
N THR A 50 -22.51 -8.58 -14.79
CA THR A 50 -23.91 -9.03 -14.75
C THR A 50 -24.67 -8.61 -16.01
N HIS A 51 -24.53 -7.35 -16.43
CA HIS A 51 -25.14 -6.83 -17.65
C HIS A 51 -24.67 -7.61 -18.90
N MET A 52 -23.39 -7.96 -19.00
CA MET A 52 -22.87 -8.76 -20.12
C MET A 52 -23.48 -10.18 -20.18
N PHE A 53 -23.70 -10.83 -19.04
CA PHE A 53 -24.38 -12.13 -18.99
C PHE A 53 -25.87 -12.03 -19.35
N LEU A 54 -26.56 -11.01 -18.85
CA LEU A 54 -27.98 -10.80 -19.10
C LEU A 54 -28.26 -10.49 -20.59
N THR A 55 -27.44 -9.64 -21.20
CA THR A 55 -27.56 -9.27 -22.62
C THR A 55 -27.10 -10.37 -23.59
N GLY A 56 -26.52 -11.46 -23.10
CA GLY A 56 -25.98 -12.54 -23.95
C GLY A 56 -24.65 -12.19 -24.62
N SER A 57 -23.98 -11.12 -24.16
CA SER A 57 -22.63 -10.74 -24.60
C SER A 57 -21.54 -11.69 -24.08
N CYS A 58 -21.87 -12.53 -23.09
CA CYS A 58 -21.00 -13.56 -22.53
C CYS A 58 -21.66 -14.94 -22.51
N ASN A 59 -20.83 -16.00 -22.45
CA ASN A 59 -21.30 -17.39 -22.33
C ASN A 59 -22.00 -17.62 -20.99
N ARG A 60 -23.31 -17.86 -21.01
CA ARG A 60 -24.14 -18.10 -19.82
C ARG A 60 -23.87 -19.43 -19.10
N HIS A 61 -23.18 -20.36 -19.75
CA HIS A 61 -22.78 -21.64 -19.16
C HIS A 61 -21.42 -21.59 -18.45
N ALA A 62 -20.82 -20.39 -18.31
CA ALA A 62 -19.57 -20.21 -17.60
C ALA A 62 -19.74 -20.36 -16.08
N GLU A 63 -18.67 -20.75 -15.38
CA GLU A 63 -18.63 -20.82 -13.92
C GLU A 63 -18.61 -19.41 -13.29
N ILE A 64 -19.79 -18.84 -13.06
CA ILE A 64 -19.96 -17.47 -12.54
C ILE A 64 -19.21 -17.26 -11.21
N GLN A 65 -19.19 -18.27 -10.34
CA GLN A 65 -18.49 -18.21 -9.05
C GLN A 65 -16.98 -18.01 -9.23
N LEU A 66 -16.37 -18.76 -10.14
CA LEU A 66 -14.95 -18.64 -10.46
C LEU A 66 -14.64 -17.26 -11.08
N ILE A 67 -15.53 -16.77 -11.94
CA ILE A 67 -15.39 -15.44 -12.56
C ILE A 67 -15.47 -14.35 -11.49
N ALA A 68 -16.46 -14.41 -10.59
CA ALA A 68 -16.62 -13.44 -9.51
C ALA A 68 -15.35 -13.36 -8.63
N MET A 69 -14.73 -14.49 -8.30
CA MET A 69 -13.47 -14.53 -7.53
C MET A 69 -12.27 -13.97 -8.31
N LYS A 70 -12.33 -13.93 -9.65
CA LYS A 70 -11.27 -13.40 -10.51
C LYS A 70 -11.47 -11.93 -10.88
N LEU A 71 -12.66 -11.36 -10.64
CA LEU A 71 -12.89 -9.94 -10.89
C LEU A 71 -11.95 -9.09 -10.00
N PRO A 72 -11.50 -7.92 -10.50
CA PRO A 72 -10.63 -7.03 -9.73
C PRO A 72 -11.31 -6.54 -8.45
N PHE A 73 -10.49 -5.98 -7.55
CA PHE A 73 -10.94 -5.35 -6.29
C PHE A 73 -11.63 -6.29 -5.30
N LEU A 74 -11.43 -7.61 -5.41
CA LEU A 74 -12.01 -8.60 -4.51
C LEU A 74 -11.57 -8.39 -3.06
N LEU A 75 -10.26 -8.28 -2.83
CA LEU A 75 -9.68 -8.15 -1.49
C LEU A 75 -9.46 -6.68 -1.14
N ALA A 76 -9.75 -6.34 0.10
CA ALA A 76 -9.45 -5.03 0.66
C ALA A 76 -7.95 -4.83 0.85
N ASN A 77 -7.48 -3.62 0.58
CA ASN A 77 -6.11 -3.23 0.94
C ASN A 77 -6.06 -2.96 2.44
N ASN A 78 -5.10 -3.60 3.12
CA ASN A 78 -4.82 -3.29 4.53
C ASN A 78 -4.03 -1.99 4.64
N CYS A 79 -4.11 -1.32 5.80
CA CYS A 79 -3.31 -0.11 6.06
C CYS A 79 -1.88 -0.43 6.51
N ALA A 80 -1.51 -1.71 6.63
CA ALA A 80 -0.28 -2.14 7.29
C ALA A 80 0.97 -1.57 6.61
N LEU A 81 1.02 -1.56 5.27
CA LEU A 81 2.18 -1.03 4.55
C LEU A 81 2.31 0.49 4.71
N SER A 82 1.20 1.22 4.76
CA SER A 82 1.22 2.66 5.05
C SER A 82 1.81 2.96 6.41
N ILE A 83 1.49 2.14 7.41
CA ILE A 83 2.01 2.26 8.76
C ILE A 83 3.49 1.87 8.77
N ALA A 84 3.88 0.77 8.11
CA ALA A 84 5.28 0.34 8.03
C ALA A 84 6.19 1.41 7.42
N VAL A 85 5.78 2.01 6.29
CA VAL A 85 6.51 3.12 5.65
C VAL A 85 6.57 4.34 6.57
N LYS A 86 5.48 4.67 7.28
CA LYS A 86 5.50 5.76 8.26
C LYS A 86 6.48 5.48 9.39
N SER A 87 6.39 4.30 10.01
CA SER A 87 7.27 3.88 11.11
C SER A 87 8.73 3.87 10.70
N TYR A 88 9.04 3.42 9.48
CA TYR A 88 10.38 3.48 8.90
C TYR A 88 10.92 4.92 8.86
N PHE A 89 10.13 5.87 8.33
CA PHE A 89 10.55 7.26 8.27
C PHE A 89 10.61 7.94 9.64
N ASP A 90 9.67 7.63 10.54
CA ASP A 90 9.69 8.17 11.89
C ASP A 90 10.98 7.75 12.61
N GLU A 91 11.35 6.47 12.51
CA GLU A 91 12.57 5.92 13.12
C GLU A 91 13.86 6.50 12.50
N LEU A 92 13.88 6.66 11.17
CA LEU A 92 15.00 7.32 10.49
C LEU A 92 15.23 8.74 10.99
N VAL A 93 14.15 9.50 11.25
CA VAL A 93 14.23 10.93 11.60
C VAL A 93 14.43 11.14 13.10
N SER A 94 13.90 10.26 13.95
CA SER A 94 13.92 10.43 15.41
C SER A 94 15.25 10.03 16.06
N ASN A 95 15.93 9.00 15.53
CA ASN A 95 16.98 8.30 16.26
C ASN A 95 18.40 8.43 15.68
N ASP A 96 18.60 9.19 14.59
CA ASP A 96 19.92 9.34 13.96
C ASP A 96 20.28 10.77 13.56
N ALA A 97 21.55 11.14 13.79
CA ALA A 97 22.15 12.36 13.29
C ALA A 97 22.35 12.35 11.76
N ASN A 98 22.38 11.16 11.13
CA ASN A 98 22.57 11.00 9.69
C ASN A 98 21.55 10.01 9.06
N PRO A 99 20.30 10.45 8.79
CA PRO A 99 19.20 9.61 8.31
C PRO A 99 19.39 9.06 6.89
N THR A 100 20.42 9.51 6.16
CA THR A 100 20.71 9.09 4.79
C THR A 100 21.80 8.03 4.70
N SER A 101 22.47 7.71 5.82
CA SER A 101 23.56 6.72 5.83
C SER A 101 23.04 5.30 5.58
N PRO A 102 23.77 4.44 4.83
CA PRO A 102 23.37 3.06 4.60
C PRO A 102 23.26 2.23 5.89
N GLU A 103 24.15 2.49 6.86
CA GLU A 103 24.19 1.82 8.15
C GLU A 103 22.94 2.13 8.99
N THR A 104 22.54 3.40 9.01
CA THR A 104 21.28 3.83 9.65
C THR A 104 20.08 3.15 9.00
N LYS A 105 19.99 3.13 7.66
CA LYS A 105 18.88 2.48 6.95
C LYS A 105 18.79 0.99 7.27
N ALA A 106 19.93 0.28 7.30
CA ALA A 106 19.98 -1.13 7.66
C ALA A 106 19.52 -1.38 9.11
N ARG A 107 19.99 -0.58 10.06
CA ARG A 107 19.60 -0.68 11.47
C ARG A 107 18.11 -0.40 11.69
N VAL A 108 17.57 0.63 11.03
CA VAL A 108 16.15 0.98 11.11
C VAL A 108 15.29 -0.13 10.49
N LEU A 109 15.75 -0.73 9.39
CA LEU A 109 15.06 -1.87 8.79
C LEU A 109 15.01 -3.07 9.73
N THR A 110 16.12 -3.41 10.38
CA THR A 110 16.15 -4.48 11.41
C THR A 110 15.18 -4.16 12.55
N THR A 111 15.19 -2.91 13.03
CA THR A 111 14.31 -2.47 14.13
C THR A 111 12.84 -2.53 13.73
N ALA A 112 12.49 -2.10 12.51
CA ALA A 112 11.14 -2.20 11.98
C ALA A 112 10.68 -3.66 11.88
N SER A 113 11.57 -4.56 11.45
CA SER A 113 11.28 -5.99 11.33
C SER A 113 11.09 -6.68 12.65
N GLU A 114 11.97 -6.47 13.61
CA GLU A 114 11.95 -7.23 14.86
C GLU A 114 10.98 -6.64 15.89
N ARG A 115 10.90 -5.31 15.96
CA ARG A 115 10.18 -4.61 17.02
C ARG A 115 8.77 -4.21 16.63
N TYR A 116 8.60 -3.67 15.41
CA TYR A 116 7.33 -3.06 15.01
C TYR A 116 6.46 -4.01 14.21
N PHE A 117 7.04 -4.86 13.36
CA PHE A 117 6.29 -5.77 12.49
C PHE A 117 6.91 -7.18 12.47
N PRO A 118 6.94 -7.87 13.63
CA PRO A 118 7.57 -9.19 13.76
C PRO A 118 6.93 -10.29 12.90
N GLN A 119 5.74 -10.05 12.38
CA GLN A 119 4.99 -10.99 11.54
C GLN A 119 5.05 -10.64 10.04
N ALA A 120 5.78 -9.59 9.66
CA ALA A 120 6.01 -9.28 8.27
C ALA A 120 6.97 -10.31 7.65
N LEU A 121 6.69 -10.74 6.42
CA LEU A 121 7.48 -11.75 5.72
C LEU A 121 8.75 -11.17 5.10
N ASP A 122 8.62 -9.98 4.48
CA ASP A 122 9.73 -9.27 3.85
C ASP A 122 9.48 -7.75 3.87
N ILE A 123 9.86 -7.10 4.98
CA ILE A 123 9.71 -5.64 5.08
C ILE A 123 10.58 -4.91 4.07
N ALA A 124 11.77 -5.43 3.76
CA ALA A 124 12.68 -4.79 2.83
C ALA A 124 12.07 -4.75 1.43
N GLY A 125 11.54 -5.89 0.97
CA GLY A 125 10.80 -6.00 -0.28
C GLY A 125 9.53 -5.16 -0.28
N ASP A 126 8.79 -5.14 0.82
CA ASP A 126 7.57 -4.34 0.93
C ASP A 126 7.82 -2.83 0.87
N LEU A 127 8.88 -2.33 1.53
CA LEU A 127 9.32 -0.94 1.42
C LEU A 127 9.77 -0.62 -0.01
N LYS A 128 10.53 -1.52 -0.64
CA LYS A 128 10.94 -1.37 -2.04
C LYS A 128 9.73 -1.25 -2.96
N ARG A 129 8.73 -2.14 -2.82
CA ARG A 129 7.47 -2.08 -3.59
C ARG A 129 6.74 -0.75 -3.37
N ALA A 130 6.74 -0.24 -2.13
CA ALA A 130 6.13 1.06 -1.83
C ALA A 130 6.85 2.22 -2.53
N PHE A 131 8.19 2.18 -2.64
CA PHE A 131 8.97 3.19 -3.34
C PHE A 131 8.84 3.08 -4.86
N GLU A 132 8.76 1.88 -5.41
CA GLU A 132 8.46 1.66 -6.84
C GLU A 132 7.07 2.19 -7.21
N LEU A 133 6.07 1.98 -6.33
CA LEU A 133 4.74 2.55 -6.51
C LEU A 133 4.79 4.09 -6.47
N TRP A 134 5.59 4.66 -5.55
CA TRP A 134 5.80 6.10 -5.50
C TRP A 134 6.36 6.62 -6.83
N ASP A 135 7.41 6.00 -7.37
CA ASP A 135 8.05 6.41 -8.61
C ASP A 135 7.06 6.32 -9.80
N ALA A 136 6.26 5.25 -9.87
CA ALA A 136 5.24 5.09 -10.89
C ALA A 136 4.16 6.19 -10.82
N ILE A 137 3.71 6.56 -9.62
CA ILE A 137 2.72 7.61 -9.41
C ILE A 137 3.31 8.98 -9.70
N TYR A 138 4.53 9.25 -9.23
CA TYR A 138 5.23 10.51 -9.48
C TYR A 138 5.43 10.75 -10.99
N GLY A 139 5.77 9.72 -11.76
CA GLY A 139 5.89 9.81 -13.22
C GLY A 139 4.56 10.05 -13.96
N ALA A 140 3.41 9.75 -13.34
CA ALA A 140 2.09 9.92 -13.95
C ALA A 140 1.38 11.23 -13.54
N ILE A 141 1.81 11.85 -12.44
CA ILE A 141 1.16 13.05 -11.90
C ILE A 141 1.73 14.31 -12.58
N PRO A 142 0.88 15.29 -12.95
CA PRO A 142 1.33 16.56 -13.50
C PRO A 142 2.17 17.35 -12.50
N ASP A 143 3.10 18.15 -13.04
CA ASP A 143 4.14 18.81 -12.26
C ASP A 143 3.56 19.67 -11.13
N SER A 144 3.92 19.33 -9.90
CA SER A 144 3.37 19.93 -8.68
C SER A 144 4.49 20.10 -7.67
N ALA A 145 4.68 21.33 -7.18
CA ALA A 145 5.74 21.68 -6.23
C ALA A 145 5.79 20.71 -5.03
N ARG A 146 4.63 20.38 -4.46
CA ARG A 146 4.54 19.46 -3.31
C ARG A 146 5.06 18.06 -3.63
N TRP A 147 4.74 17.53 -4.81
CA TRP A 147 5.18 16.20 -5.23
C TRP A 147 6.67 16.19 -5.51
N LYS A 148 7.19 17.24 -6.15
CA LYS A 148 8.62 17.44 -6.39
C LYS A 148 9.41 17.51 -5.08
N ASP A 149 9.01 18.39 -4.16
CA ASP A 149 9.69 18.54 -2.86
C ASP A 149 9.70 17.23 -2.07
N THR A 150 8.58 16.49 -2.11
CA THR A 150 8.48 15.19 -1.43
C THR A 150 9.38 14.14 -2.10
N ASN A 151 9.45 14.14 -3.43
CA ASN A 151 10.29 13.23 -4.19
C ASN A 151 11.78 13.47 -3.93
N ASP A 152 12.21 14.73 -3.93
CA ASP A 152 13.59 15.12 -3.64
C ASP A 152 13.97 14.74 -2.20
N TRP A 153 13.06 14.94 -1.24
CA TRP A 153 13.24 14.50 0.14
C TRP A 153 13.34 12.97 0.27
N LEU A 154 12.53 12.24 -0.49
CA LEU A 154 12.49 10.77 -0.50
C LEU A 154 13.73 10.16 -1.16
N ALA A 155 14.27 10.78 -2.22
CA ALA A 155 15.37 10.26 -3.02
C ALA A 155 16.61 9.92 -2.17
N ALA A 156 16.90 10.71 -1.13
CA ALA A 156 18.02 10.46 -0.23
C ALA A 156 17.72 9.37 0.84
N ARG A 157 16.44 9.03 1.07
CA ARG A 157 15.96 8.25 2.22
C ARG A 157 15.36 6.89 1.86
N ARG A 158 15.10 6.64 0.57
CA ARG A 158 14.77 5.30 0.05
C ARG A 158 15.99 4.39 -0.06
#